data_AF-A0A967D0L4-F1
#
_entry.id   AF-A0A967D0L4-F1
#
_cell.length_a   1.000
_cell.length_b   1.000
_cell.length_c   1.000
_cell.angle_alpha   90.00
_cell.angle_beta   90.00
_cell.angle_gamma   90.00
#
_symmetry.space_group_name_H-M   'P 1'
#
loop_
_entity.id
_entity.type
_entity.pdbx_description
1 polymer ?
#
loop_
_entity_poly.entity_id
_entity_poly.type
_entity_poly.pdbx_seq_one_letter_code
_entity_poly.pdbx_strand_id
1 'polypeptide(L)'
;MAVTCFGCQSATDRPVPSSFTAKPIAKPAAAPAAIPRPSRPVPVVIKPPAGLQLELLERRLSRVESQPTTIRPVAAALPLNQSGNAAPPRLLEPTQPASATWATEIRATLASYTAAFNRHDPVTLATHWTTDGENLDLDTGSRTVGRDAVEQVFEHIVTRLDQ
;
A
#
# COMPACT_ATOMS: atom_id res chain seq x y z
N MET A 1 -43.85 -16.89 -38.51
CA MET A 1 -43.93 -15.66 -37.69
C MET A 1 -44.72 -15.99 -36.43
N ALA A 2 -44.06 -16.03 -35.27
CA ALA A 2 -44.65 -15.84 -33.94
C ALA A 2 -43.49 -15.90 -32.93
N VAL A 3 -43.05 -14.72 -32.53
CA VAL A 3 -42.22 -14.52 -31.33
C VAL A 3 -43.18 -14.54 -30.15
N THR A 4 -42.84 -15.31 -29.12
CA THR A 4 -43.52 -15.21 -27.83
C THR A 4 -42.47 -15.01 -26.74
N CYS A 5 -42.39 -13.78 -26.26
CA CYS A 5 -41.74 -13.45 -25.00
C CYS A 5 -42.75 -13.64 -23.86
N PHE A 6 -42.39 -14.44 -22.87
CA PHE A 6 -42.88 -14.42 -21.49
C PHE A 6 -41.59 -14.46 -20.65
N GLY A 7 -41.28 -13.54 -19.75
CA GLY A 7 -42.12 -12.91 -18.74
C GLY A 7 -41.42 -13.18 -17.40
N CYS A 8 -40.99 -12.12 -16.71
CA CYS A 8 -40.26 -12.17 -15.45
C CYS A 8 -41.04 -12.93 -14.35
N GLN A 9 -40.34 -13.77 -13.59
CA GLN A 9 -40.82 -14.32 -12.32
C GLN A 9 -39.71 -14.17 -11.27
N SER A 10 -39.97 -13.34 -10.26
CA SER A 10 -39.17 -13.23 -9.04
C SER A 10 -39.74 -14.17 -8.00
N ALA A 11 -38.95 -15.09 -7.45
CA ALA A 11 -39.23 -15.74 -6.17
C ALA A 11 -37.97 -16.45 -5.64
N THR A 12 -37.41 -15.85 -4.59
CA THR A 12 -36.92 -16.47 -3.33
C THR A 12 -36.17 -17.80 -3.31
N ASP A 13 -35.22 -17.84 -2.38
CA ASP A 13 -34.49 -18.98 -1.84
C ASP A 13 -33.36 -19.56 -2.70
N ARG A 14 -32.15 -19.08 -2.41
CA ARG A 14 -30.95 -19.89 -2.57
C ARG A 14 -30.37 -20.18 -1.19
N PRO A 15 -30.33 -21.45 -0.75
CA PRO A 15 -29.89 -21.79 0.58
C PRO A 15 -28.38 -21.60 0.72
N VAL A 16 -28.01 -21.11 1.91
CA VAL A 16 -26.66 -21.18 2.48
C VAL A 16 -26.16 -22.63 2.37
N PRO A 17 -24.97 -22.92 1.82
CA PRO A 17 -24.39 -24.24 1.96
C PRO A 17 -23.99 -24.43 3.43
N SER A 18 -24.88 -25.07 4.18
CA SER A 18 -24.61 -25.54 5.53
C SER A 18 -23.63 -26.70 5.47
N SER A 19 -22.67 -26.62 6.37
CA SER A 19 -21.63 -27.57 6.72
C SER A 19 -22.04 -29.03 6.53
N PHE A 20 -21.20 -29.77 5.80
CA PHE A 20 -21.23 -31.22 5.72
C PHE A 20 -21.34 -31.85 7.11
N THR A 21 -22.43 -32.57 7.37
CA THR A 21 -22.57 -33.39 8.58
C THR A 21 -21.58 -34.54 8.50
N ALA A 22 -20.46 -34.41 9.20
CA ALA A 22 -19.50 -35.49 9.38
C ALA A 22 -20.14 -36.63 10.18
N LYS A 23 -20.08 -37.84 9.61
CA LYS A 23 -20.39 -39.10 10.28
C LYS A 23 -19.45 -39.25 11.49
N PRO A 24 -19.92 -39.64 12.70
CA PRO A 24 -19.04 -39.75 13.85
C PRO A 24 -18.06 -40.91 13.63
N ILE A 25 -16.79 -40.55 13.42
CA ILE A 25 -15.67 -41.49 13.42
C ILE A 25 -15.43 -41.93 14.86
N ALA A 26 -15.30 -43.24 15.06
CA ALA A 26 -14.97 -43.86 16.33
C ALA A 26 -13.74 -43.19 16.97
N LYS A 27 -13.81 -43.02 18.30
CA LYS A 27 -12.78 -42.46 19.18
C LYS A 27 -11.36 -42.89 18.76
N PRO A 28 -10.52 -41.98 18.25
CA PRO A 28 -9.11 -42.28 18.07
C PRO A 28 -8.46 -42.41 19.45
N ALA A 29 -7.62 -43.43 19.61
CA ALA A 29 -6.69 -43.54 20.71
C ALA A 29 -5.84 -42.26 20.80
N ALA A 30 -5.50 -41.86 22.03
CA ALA A 30 -4.74 -40.66 22.32
C ALA A 30 -3.47 -40.58 21.46
N ALA A 31 -3.41 -39.57 20.59
CA ALA A 31 -2.21 -39.23 19.84
C ALA A 31 -1.13 -38.74 20.83
N PRO A 32 0.14 -39.12 20.66
CA PRO A 32 1.22 -38.58 21.47
C PRO A 32 1.31 -37.07 21.29
N ALA A 33 1.49 -36.34 22.40
CA ALA A 33 1.61 -34.90 22.42
C ALA A 33 2.67 -34.41 21.42
N ALA A 34 2.31 -33.45 20.58
CA ALA A 34 3.21 -32.83 19.62
C ALA A 34 4.35 -32.11 20.36
N ILE A 35 5.58 -32.56 20.14
CA ILE A 35 6.78 -31.94 20.70
C ILE A 35 6.99 -30.58 20.02
N PRO A 36 7.08 -29.46 20.75
CA PRO A 36 7.38 -28.16 20.17
C PRO A 36 8.79 -28.18 19.57
N ARG A 37 8.89 -27.88 18.27
CA ARG A 37 10.20 -27.78 17.60
C ARG A 37 10.89 -26.47 18.05
N PRO A 38 12.19 -26.49 18.34
CA PRO A 38 12.93 -25.27 18.65
C PRO A 38 12.94 -24.33 17.43
N SER A 39 12.59 -23.06 17.64
CA SER A 39 12.70 -22.01 16.63
C SER A 39 14.17 -21.80 16.29
N ARG A 40 14.53 -21.96 15.01
CA ARG A 40 15.86 -21.59 14.53
C ARG A 40 15.99 -20.06 14.61
N PRO A 41 17.08 -19.50 15.15
CA PRO A 41 17.27 -18.06 15.17
C PRO A 41 17.34 -17.53 13.74
N VAL A 42 16.53 -16.50 13.45
CA VAL A 42 16.56 -15.81 12.15
C VAL A 42 17.82 -14.95 12.10
N PRO A 43 18.69 -15.11 11.09
CA PRO A 43 19.87 -14.27 10.96
C PRO A 43 19.45 -12.83 10.68
N VAL A 44 19.83 -11.90 11.55
CA VAL A 44 19.69 -10.47 11.31
C VAL A 44 20.79 -10.05 10.35
N VAL A 45 20.48 -10.02 9.05
CA VAL A 45 21.42 -9.66 7.97
C VAL A 45 21.61 -8.13 7.90
N ILE A 46 20.62 -7.36 8.36
CA ILE A 46 20.64 -5.90 8.33
C ILE A 46 20.86 -5.38 9.74
N LYS A 47 21.98 -4.66 9.94
CA LYS A 47 22.22 -3.97 11.21
C LYS A 47 21.10 -2.94 11.44
N PRO A 48 20.42 -2.96 12.59
CA PRO A 48 19.42 -1.96 12.89
C PRO A 48 20.06 -0.57 12.88
N PRO A 49 19.33 0.48 12.45
CA PRO A 49 19.85 1.83 12.47
C PRO A 49 20.25 2.19 13.89
N ALA A 50 21.44 2.78 14.05
CA ALA A 50 21.86 3.30 15.33
C ALA A 50 20.80 4.30 15.82
N GLY A 51 20.36 4.15 17.07
CA GLY A 51 19.35 5.03 17.66
C GLY A 51 19.76 6.49 17.56
N LEU A 52 18.77 7.38 17.54
CA LEU A 52 18.99 8.82 17.41
C LEU A 52 19.83 9.34 18.60
N GLN A 53 21.06 9.75 18.31
CA GLN A 53 22.01 10.27 19.30
C GLN A 53 21.69 11.75 19.57
N LEU A 54 20.76 12.02 20.48
CA LEU A 54 20.28 13.38 20.81
C LEU A 54 21.45 14.33 21.11
N GLU A 55 22.41 13.89 21.93
CA GLU A 55 23.61 14.65 22.33
C GLU A 55 24.49 15.07 21.13
N LEU A 56 24.60 14.20 20.11
CA LEU A 56 25.38 14.51 18.91
C LEU A 56 24.65 15.54 18.04
N LEU A 57 23.32 15.44 17.98
CA LEU A 57 22.47 16.38 17.24
C LEU A 57 22.50 17.76 17.90
N GLU A 58 22.34 17.82 19.22
CA GLU A 58 22.42 19.07 19.99
C GLU A 58 23.79 19.73 19.83
N ARG A 59 24.87 18.95 19.95
CA ARG A 59 26.24 19.47 19.72
C ARG A 59 26.44 20.01 18.30
N ARG A 60 25.78 19.43 17.30
CA ARG A 60 25.81 19.93 15.91
C ARG A 60 25.03 21.23 15.78
N LEU A 61 23.84 21.31 16.37
CA LEU A 61 23.01 22.51 16.31
C LEU A 61 23.70 23.70 16.99
N SER A 62 24.27 23.51 18.18
CA SER A 62 25.03 24.57 18.87
C SER A 62 26.26 25.03 18.09
N ARG A 63 26.87 24.15 17.29
CA ARG A 63 28.02 24.50 16.44
C ARG A 63 27.61 25.29 15.20
N VAL A 64 26.43 25.03 14.64
CA VAL A 64 25.86 25.80 13.52
C VAL A 64 25.46 27.21 13.95
N GLU A 65 24.93 27.36 15.16
CA GLU A 65 24.55 28.65 15.74
C GLU A 65 25.77 29.56 16.04
N SER A 66 26.95 28.97 16.17
CA SER A 66 28.20 29.68 16.46
C SER A 66 28.96 30.17 15.20
N GLN A 67 28.50 29.82 13.99
CA GLN A 67 29.08 30.38 12.77
C GLN A 67 28.29 31.63 12.34
N PRO A 68 28.93 32.78 12.10
CA PRO A 68 28.28 33.92 11.48
C PRO A 68 28.02 33.60 10.00
N THR A 69 26.92 32.90 9.73
CA THR A 69 26.43 32.71 8.38
C THR A 69 25.87 34.05 7.90
N THR A 70 26.65 34.78 7.10
CA THR A 70 26.14 35.92 6.33
C THR A 70 25.24 35.36 5.21
N ILE A 71 24.10 34.80 5.58
CA ILE A 71 23.04 34.45 4.64
C ILE A 71 22.25 35.75 4.44
N ARG A 72 22.54 36.47 3.34
CA ARG A 72 21.63 37.51 2.89
C ARG A 72 20.33 36.83 2.46
N PRO A 73 19.17 37.17 3.05
CA PRO A 73 17.91 36.63 2.56
C PRO A 73 17.67 37.14 1.14
N VAL A 74 17.45 36.22 0.19
CA VAL A 74 17.05 36.53 -1.20
C VAL A 74 15.57 36.95 -1.27
N ALA A 75 15.06 37.64 -0.25
CA ALA A 75 13.67 38.06 -0.16
C ALA A 75 13.44 39.54 -0.53
N ALA A 76 14.48 40.26 -0.97
CA ALA A 76 14.38 41.69 -1.25
C ALA A 76 13.85 42.05 -2.66
N ALA A 77 13.37 41.10 -3.45
CA ALA A 77 12.94 41.34 -4.84
C ALA A 77 11.49 40.92 -5.15
N LEU A 78 10.62 40.85 -4.15
CA LEU A 78 9.17 40.76 -4.40
C LEU A 78 8.53 42.11 -4.06
N PRO A 79 7.86 42.80 -5.01
CA PRO A 79 7.12 44.01 -4.70
C PRO A 79 5.93 43.64 -3.82
N LEU A 80 6.09 43.84 -2.50
CA LEU A 80 4.99 43.82 -1.55
C LEU A 80 4.18 45.10 -1.77
N ASN A 81 3.07 45.01 -2.51
CA ASN A 81 1.98 45.97 -2.38
C ASN A 81 1.40 45.80 -0.97
N GLN A 82 1.94 46.57 -0.02
CA GLN A 82 1.44 46.65 1.34
C GLN A 82 0.13 47.45 1.32
N SER A 83 -0.99 46.73 1.23
CA SER A 83 -2.30 47.30 1.56
C SER A 83 -3.08 46.28 2.39
N GLY A 84 -3.24 46.62 3.67
CA GLY A 84 -4.19 45.99 4.58
C GLY A 84 -3.54 45.21 5.72
N ASN A 85 -3.84 45.63 6.96
CA ASN A 85 -3.67 44.90 8.20
C ASN A 85 -4.47 43.57 8.20
N ALA A 86 -4.10 42.62 7.34
CA ALA A 86 -4.64 41.28 7.36
C ALA A 86 -3.67 40.38 8.13
N ALA A 87 -4.12 39.84 9.25
CA ALA A 87 -3.44 38.73 9.90
C ALA A 87 -3.16 37.64 8.86
N PRO A 88 -2.00 36.96 8.90
CA PRO A 88 -1.71 35.87 7.97
C PRO A 88 -2.87 34.87 8.03
N PRO A 89 -3.38 34.39 6.88
CA PRO A 89 -4.46 33.42 6.88
C PRO A 89 -4.02 32.22 7.71
N ARG A 90 -4.77 31.92 8.77
CA ARG A 90 -4.54 30.69 9.54
C ARG A 90 -4.70 29.53 8.57
N LEU A 91 -3.75 28.60 8.61
CA LEU A 91 -3.89 27.31 7.94
C LEU A 91 -5.23 26.73 8.41
N LEU A 92 -6.16 26.50 7.49
CA LEU A 92 -7.40 25.81 7.82
C LEU A 92 -7.01 24.47 8.44
N GLU A 93 -7.44 24.20 9.67
CA GLU A 93 -7.29 22.86 10.22
C GLU A 93 -7.95 21.89 9.24
N PRO A 94 -7.31 20.73 8.95
CA PRO A 94 -7.91 19.74 8.08
C PRO A 94 -9.23 19.27 8.70
N THR A 95 -10.36 19.78 8.20
CA THR A 95 -11.67 19.22 8.52
C THR A 95 -11.73 17.85 7.87
N GLN A 96 -11.41 16.77 8.60
CA GLN A 96 -11.74 15.45 8.08
C GLN A 96 -11.92 14.37 9.15
N PRO A 97 -13.16 13.88 9.30
CA PRO A 97 -13.39 12.49 9.64
C PRO A 97 -14.01 11.77 8.43
N ALA A 98 -13.19 11.53 7.40
CA ALA A 98 -13.49 10.58 6.31
C ALA A 98 -12.44 9.44 6.26
N SER A 99 -11.53 9.39 7.24
CA SER A 99 -10.30 8.59 7.20
C SER A 99 -10.53 7.08 7.37
N ALA A 100 -11.57 6.66 8.08
CA ALA A 100 -11.78 5.24 8.38
C ALA A 100 -12.22 4.41 7.17
N THR A 101 -13.10 4.98 6.32
CA THR A 101 -13.60 4.31 5.12
C THR A 101 -12.49 4.15 4.09
N TRP A 102 -11.78 5.23 3.76
CA TRP A 102 -10.66 5.19 2.82
C TRP A 102 -9.51 4.31 3.29
N ALA A 103 -9.19 4.31 4.59
CA ALA A 103 -8.16 3.43 5.13
C ALA A 103 -8.53 1.94 4.93
N THR A 104 -9.81 1.60 5.00
CA THR A 104 -10.28 0.22 4.77
C THR A 104 -10.20 -0.15 3.30
N GLU A 105 -10.62 0.74 2.41
CA GLU A 105 -10.52 0.53 0.96
C GLU A 105 -9.06 0.39 0.49
N ILE A 106 -8.16 1.26 0.96
CA ILE A 106 -6.73 1.19 0.63
C ILE A 106 -6.14 -0.16 1.09
N ARG A 107 -6.45 -0.60 2.32
CA ARG A 107 -5.99 -1.90 2.83
C ARG A 107 -6.51 -3.06 1.98
N ALA A 108 -7.78 -3.01 1.57
CA ALA A 108 -8.36 -4.04 0.72
C ALA A 108 -7.68 -4.08 -0.66
N THR A 109 -7.44 -2.93 -1.29
CA THR A 109 -6.72 -2.84 -2.56
C THR A 109 -5.30 -3.39 -2.45
N LEU A 110 -4.56 -3.03 -1.39
CA LEU A 110 -3.20 -3.54 -1.17
C LEU A 110 -3.18 -5.05 -0.91
N ALA A 111 -4.16 -5.58 -0.17
CA ALA A 111 -4.27 -7.02 0.05
C ALA A 111 -4.55 -7.77 -1.27
N SER A 112 -5.45 -7.25 -2.11
CA SER A 112 -5.74 -7.81 -3.44
C SER A 112 -4.50 -7.77 -4.34
N TYR A 113 -3.83 -6.62 -4.40
CA TYR A 113 -2.61 -6.44 -5.19
C TYR A 113 -1.51 -7.43 -4.76
N THR A 114 -1.29 -7.55 -3.44
CA THR A 114 -0.30 -8.48 -2.89
C THR A 114 -0.65 -9.93 -3.20
N ALA A 115 -1.93 -10.30 -3.12
CA ALA A 115 -2.37 -11.64 -3.48
C ALA A 115 -2.16 -11.94 -4.97
N ALA A 116 -2.43 -10.98 -5.85
CA ALA A 116 -2.16 -11.10 -7.29
C ALA A 116 -0.66 -11.23 -7.57
N PHE A 117 0.17 -10.42 -6.90
CA PHE A 117 1.62 -10.49 -6.99
C PHE A 117 2.14 -11.87 -6.59
N ASN A 118 1.73 -12.39 -5.42
CA ASN A 118 2.17 -13.70 -4.94
C ASN A 118 1.64 -14.87 -5.78
N ARG A 119 0.54 -14.68 -6.51
CA ARG A 119 0.02 -15.66 -7.48
C ARG A 119 0.68 -15.57 -8.84
N HIS A 120 1.62 -14.63 -9.03
CA HIS A 120 2.28 -14.42 -10.31
C HIS A 120 1.26 -14.11 -11.43
N ASP A 121 0.24 -13.30 -11.11
CA ASP A 121 -0.89 -12.98 -11.99
C ASP A 121 -0.79 -11.53 -12.52
N PRO A 122 -0.15 -11.32 -13.69
CA PRO A 122 0.09 -10.00 -14.25
C PRO A 122 -1.19 -9.28 -14.68
N VAL A 123 -2.19 -10.03 -15.16
CA VAL A 123 -3.49 -9.48 -15.57
C VAL A 123 -4.20 -8.85 -14.37
N THR A 124 -4.31 -9.61 -13.27
CA THR A 124 -4.94 -9.07 -12.05
C THR A 124 -4.15 -7.90 -11.47
N LEU A 125 -2.81 -7.93 -11.52
CA LEU A 125 -1.97 -6.81 -11.10
C LEU A 125 -2.29 -5.53 -11.90
N ALA A 126 -2.42 -5.63 -13.21
CA ALA A 126 -2.74 -4.50 -14.08
C ALA A 126 -4.12 -3.89 -13.77
N THR A 127 -5.09 -4.66 -13.27
CA THR A 127 -6.42 -4.12 -12.89
C THR A 127 -6.36 -3.05 -11.79
N HIS A 128 -5.31 -3.05 -10.96
CA HIS A 128 -5.09 -2.05 -9.91
C HIS A 128 -4.52 -0.73 -10.43
N TRP A 129 -4.20 -0.64 -11.72
CA TRP A 129 -3.67 0.55 -12.37
C TRP A 129 -4.77 1.34 -13.06
N THR A 130 -4.65 2.66 -13.10
CA THR A 130 -5.50 3.49 -13.94
C THR A 130 -5.20 3.22 -15.42
N THR A 131 -6.14 3.53 -16.31
CA THR A 131 -5.98 3.32 -17.76
C THR A 131 -4.73 4.01 -18.30
N ASP A 132 -4.40 5.18 -17.74
CA ASP A 132 -3.26 6.05 -18.05
C ASP A 132 -2.11 5.93 -17.03
N GLY A 133 -2.12 4.91 -16.17
CA GLY A 133 -1.15 4.74 -15.10
C GLY A 133 0.29 4.60 -15.60
N GLU A 134 1.25 5.01 -14.78
CA GLU A 134 2.65 5.14 -15.18
C GLU A 134 3.57 4.35 -14.27
N ASN A 135 4.33 3.42 -14.84
CA ASN A 135 5.38 2.70 -14.13
C ASN A 135 6.75 3.29 -14.48
N LEU A 136 7.62 3.39 -13.48
CA LEU A 136 9.01 3.77 -13.63
C LEU A 136 9.89 2.57 -13.29
N ASP A 137 10.72 2.17 -14.24
CA ASP A 137 11.81 1.23 -13.99
C ASP A 137 12.88 1.95 -13.16
N LEU A 138 13.15 1.43 -11.96
CA LEU A 138 14.08 2.04 -11.01
C LEU A 138 15.56 1.83 -11.39
N ASP A 139 15.85 0.84 -12.24
CA ASP A 139 17.22 0.55 -12.68
C ASP A 139 17.61 1.41 -13.90
N THR A 140 16.66 1.59 -14.83
CA THR A 140 16.91 2.32 -16.09
C THR A 140 16.36 3.73 -16.12
N GLY A 141 15.42 4.07 -15.22
CA GLY A 141 14.65 5.30 -15.28
C GLY A 141 13.63 5.35 -16.43
N SER A 142 13.41 4.22 -17.12
CA SER A 142 12.45 4.17 -18.24
C SER A 142 11.03 4.24 -17.73
N ARG A 143 10.18 5.00 -18.44
CA ARG A 143 8.76 5.16 -18.11
C ARG A 143 7.90 4.31 -19.04
N THR A 144 7.01 3.52 -18.45
CA THR A 144 5.97 2.76 -19.13
C THR A 144 4.62 3.38 -18.83
N VAL A 145 3.83 3.68 -19.86
CA VAL A 145 2.55 4.37 -19.72
C VAL A 145 1.42 3.49 -20.22
N GLY A 146 0.35 3.43 -19.44
CA GLY A 146 -0.88 2.73 -19.76
C GLY A 146 -0.94 1.35 -19.12
N ARG A 147 -2.14 0.97 -18.70
CA ARG A 147 -2.41 -0.31 -18.01
C ARG A 147 -1.85 -1.52 -18.77
N ASP A 148 -2.15 -1.61 -20.08
CA ASP A 148 -1.76 -2.75 -20.91
C ASP A 148 -0.24 -2.88 -21.03
N ALA A 149 0.48 -1.75 -21.07
CA ALA A 149 1.94 -1.75 -21.09
C ALA A 149 2.53 -2.12 -19.74
N VAL A 150 1.89 -1.71 -18.64
CA VAL A 150 2.27 -2.12 -17.28
C VAL A 150 2.04 -3.62 -17.04
N GLU A 151 1.00 -4.21 -17.62
CA GLU A 151 0.78 -5.67 -17.60
C GLU A 151 2.00 -6.43 -18.13
N GLN A 152 2.54 -6.00 -19.28
CA GLN A 152 3.73 -6.60 -19.89
C GLN A 152 4.97 -6.49 -19.00
N VAL A 153 5.09 -5.41 -18.21
CA VAL A 153 6.16 -5.28 -17.21
C VAL A 153 6.02 -6.36 -16.14
N PHE A 154 4.81 -6.61 -15.65
CA PHE A 154 4.58 -7.67 -14.67
C PHE A 154 4.78 -9.07 -15.25
N GLU A 155 4.36 -9.33 -16.49
CA GLU A 155 4.65 -10.60 -17.17
C GLU A 155 6.15 -10.87 -17.20
N HIS A 156 6.95 -9.85 -17.51
CA HIS A 156 8.40 -9.95 -17.53
C HIS A 156 9.00 -10.22 -16.15
N ILE A 157 8.52 -9.53 -15.11
CA ILE A 157 8.98 -9.71 -13.73
C ILE A 157 8.65 -11.13 -13.24
N VAL A 158 7.41 -11.57 -13.43
CA VAL A 158 6.94 -12.91 -13.03
C VAL A 158 7.76 -14.00 -13.72
N THR A 159 7.94 -13.90 -15.04
CA THR A 159 8.73 -14.87 -15.82
C THR A 159 10.16 -14.99 -15.30
N ARG A 160 10.74 -13.88 -14.81
CA ARG A 160 12.09 -13.86 -14.22
C ARG A 160 12.13 -14.49 -12.82
N LEU A 161 11.05 -14.37 -12.04
CA LEU A 161 10.96 -14.92 -10.68
C LEU A 161 10.77 -16.45 -10.67
N ASP A 162 10.21 -17.02 -11.74
CA ASP A 162 9.99 -18.46 -11.88
C ASP A 162 11.23 -19.24 -12.37
N GLN A 163 12.34 -18.56 -12.66
CA GLN A 163 13.62 -19.15 -13.09
C GLN A 163 14.57 -19.34 -11.91
#